data_AF-A0A7N9D036-F1
#
_entry.id   AF-A0A7N9D036-F1
#
_cell.length_a   1.000
_cell.length_b   1.000
_cell.length_c   1.000
_cell.angle_alpha   90.00
_cell.angle_beta   90.00
_cell.angle_gamma   90.00
#
_symmetry.space_group_name_H-M   'P 1'
#
loop_
_entity.id
_entity.type
_entity.pdbx_description
1 polymer ?
#
loop_
_entity_poly.entity_id
_entity_poly.type
_entity_poly.pdbx_seq_one_letter_code
_entity_poly.pdbx_strand_id
1 'polypeptide(L)'
;MVTFSENHGVVIQPAYKDKINITQLGLQNTTITFWNITLEDEGCYMCLFNTFGSGKISGTACLTVYVQPIVSLHYKYSEDHLNITCSATARPAPMIFWKVPRSGFENSTVTQSHPNGTTSVTSILHVKDPKNQVGKEVICQVLHLGTVTDFKQTFDKGYWFSVPLLLSIVSLVILLVLISILLYWKRHRNQDREP
;
A
#
# COMPACT_ATOMS: atom_id res chain seq x y z
N MET A 1 -34.42 9.99 -13.26
CA MET A 1 -35.31 10.77 -12.37
C MET A 1 -36.12 9.82 -11.50
N VAL A 2 -36.36 10.22 -10.26
CA VAL A 2 -37.16 9.49 -9.27
C VAL A 2 -38.25 10.43 -8.81
N THR A 3 -39.49 9.97 -8.80
CA THR A 3 -40.62 10.78 -8.32
C THR A 3 -41.44 10.02 -7.30
N PHE A 4 -42.02 10.75 -6.37
CA PHE A 4 -42.94 10.23 -5.38
C PHE A 4 -44.16 11.15 -5.26
N SER A 5 -45.34 10.54 -5.15
CA SER A 5 -46.57 11.22 -4.77
C SER A 5 -47.44 10.27 -3.94
N GLU A 6 -48.29 10.79 -3.07
CA GLU A 6 -49.21 9.95 -2.27
C GLU A 6 -50.18 9.16 -3.16
N ASN A 7 -50.64 9.76 -4.27
CA ASN A 7 -51.65 9.15 -5.13
C ASN A 7 -51.09 8.09 -6.10
N HIS A 8 -49.83 8.24 -6.54
CA HIS A 8 -49.23 7.36 -7.56
C HIS A 8 -48.04 6.55 -7.02
N GLY A 9 -47.67 6.74 -5.76
CA GLY A 9 -46.51 6.10 -5.16
C GLY A 9 -45.20 6.53 -5.79
N VAL A 10 -44.22 5.62 -5.78
CA VAL A 10 -42.85 5.83 -6.28
C VAL A 10 -42.74 5.41 -7.75
N VAL A 11 -42.12 6.26 -8.56
CA VAL A 11 -41.74 5.94 -9.94
C VAL A 11 -40.24 6.22 -10.11
N ILE A 12 -39.50 5.19 -10.51
CA ILE A 12 -38.07 5.26 -10.80
C ILE A 12 -37.87 5.07 -12.29
N GLN A 13 -37.17 6.00 -12.94
CA GLN A 13 -36.83 5.84 -14.36
C GLN A 13 -35.97 4.59 -14.59
N PRO A 14 -36.13 3.89 -15.73
CA PRO A 14 -35.42 2.64 -16.02
C PRO A 14 -33.90 2.71 -15.83
N ALA A 15 -33.26 3.83 -16.21
CA ALA A 15 -31.82 4.04 -16.06
C ALA A 15 -31.31 4.00 -14.60
N TYR A 16 -32.20 4.17 -13.63
CA TYR A 16 -31.88 4.24 -12.20
C TYR A 16 -32.47 3.08 -11.40
N LYS A 17 -33.26 2.19 -12.02
CA LYS A 17 -34.05 1.17 -11.32
C LYS A 17 -33.22 0.26 -10.41
N ASP A 18 -32.01 -0.09 -10.85
CA ASP A 18 -31.11 -1.00 -10.12
C ASP A 18 -29.89 -0.28 -9.50
N LYS A 19 -29.81 1.05 -9.63
CA LYS A 19 -28.69 1.86 -9.12
C LYS A 19 -28.97 2.54 -7.80
N ILE A 20 -30.23 2.81 -7.49
CA ILE A 20 -30.62 3.61 -6.34
C ILE A 20 -31.71 2.92 -5.53
N ASN A 21 -31.74 3.23 -4.23
CA ASN A 21 -32.81 2.89 -3.33
C ASN A 21 -33.31 4.13 -2.60
N ILE A 22 -34.59 4.16 -2.26
CA ILE A 22 -35.16 5.23 -1.46
C ILE A 22 -35.08 4.81 0.01
N THR A 23 -34.21 5.46 0.77
CA THR A 23 -33.97 5.15 2.19
C THR A 23 -34.86 5.95 3.13
N GLN A 24 -35.33 7.12 2.67
CA GLN A 24 -36.36 7.89 3.36
C GLN A 24 -37.37 8.42 2.34
N LEU A 25 -38.65 8.15 2.60
CA LEU A 25 -39.75 8.52 1.71
C LEU A 25 -40.71 9.45 2.44
N GLY A 26 -40.87 10.68 1.95
CA GLY A 26 -41.77 11.64 2.56
C GLY A 26 -41.84 12.95 1.78
N LEU A 27 -42.98 13.65 1.85
CA LEU A 27 -43.19 14.92 1.16
C LEU A 27 -42.40 16.09 1.77
N GLN A 28 -41.94 15.96 3.03
CA GLN A 28 -41.08 16.94 3.69
C GLN A 28 -39.60 16.57 3.58
N ASN A 29 -39.28 15.27 3.70
CA ASN A 29 -37.93 14.74 3.66
C ASN A 29 -37.90 13.49 2.76
N THR A 30 -37.04 13.51 1.75
CA THR A 30 -36.77 12.36 0.87
C THR A 30 -35.26 12.15 0.77
N THR A 31 -34.82 10.90 0.91
CA THR A 31 -33.42 10.50 0.79
C THR A 31 -33.30 9.34 -0.19
N ILE A 32 -32.39 9.49 -1.15
CA ILE A 32 -32.01 8.44 -2.09
C ILE A 32 -30.58 8.00 -1.78
N THR A 33 -30.30 6.72 -1.97
CA THR A 33 -29.00 6.12 -1.75
C THR A 33 -28.59 5.36 -3.00
N PHE A 34 -27.40 5.66 -3.53
CA PHE A 34 -26.81 4.94 -4.64
C PHE A 34 -26.13 3.67 -4.11
N TRP A 35 -26.45 2.52 -4.68
CA TRP A 35 -25.80 1.25 -4.39
C TRP A 35 -24.82 0.93 -5.52
N ASN A 36 -23.57 0.62 -5.18
CA ASN A 36 -22.49 0.36 -6.14
C ASN A 36 -22.22 1.53 -7.09
N ILE A 37 -21.81 2.66 -6.51
CA ILE A 37 -21.53 3.88 -7.25
C ILE A 37 -20.40 3.69 -8.27
N THR A 38 -20.57 4.26 -9.46
CA THR A 38 -19.51 4.36 -10.47
C THR A 38 -19.12 5.81 -10.72
N LEU A 39 -18.03 6.03 -11.44
CA LEU A 39 -17.59 7.37 -11.80
C LEU A 39 -18.55 8.10 -12.74
N GLU A 40 -19.44 7.37 -13.44
CA GLU A 40 -20.47 7.95 -14.30
C GLU A 40 -21.62 8.56 -13.50
N ASP A 41 -21.81 8.12 -12.25
CA ASP A 41 -22.83 8.66 -11.36
C ASP A 41 -22.37 9.97 -10.69
N GLU A 42 -21.12 10.38 -10.88
CA GLU A 42 -20.60 11.66 -10.41
C GLU A 42 -21.33 12.83 -11.07
N GLY A 43 -21.82 13.78 -10.26
CA GLY A 43 -22.55 14.92 -10.78
C GLY A 43 -23.39 15.62 -9.73
N CYS A 44 -24.06 16.69 -10.15
CA CYS A 44 -24.97 17.44 -9.29
C CYS A 44 -26.41 17.00 -9.53
N TYR A 45 -27.04 16.51 -8.47
CA TYR A 45 -28.41 16.04 -8.44
C TYR A 45 -29.31 17.09 -7.81
N MET A 46 -30.46 17.30 -8.42
CA MET A 46 -31.45 18.26 -7.94
C MET A 46 -32.66 17.54 -7.37
N CYS A 47 -33.00 17.86 -6.13
CA CYS A 47 -34.25 17.47 -5.50
C CYS A 47 -35.29 18.56 -5.74
N LEU A 48 -36.51 18.17 -6.07
CA LEU A 48 -37.62 19.07 -6.41
C LEU A 48 -38.87 18.68 -5.60
N PHE A 49 -39.38 19.61 -4.81
CA PHE A 49 -40.67 19.49 -4.12
C PHE A 49 -41.70 20.40 -4.80
N ASN A 50 -42.79 19.80 -5.26
CA ASN A 50 -43.91 20.54 -5.85
C ASN A 50 -44.97 20.79 -4.78
N THR A 51 -45.28 22.06 -4.54
CA THR A 51 -46.27 22.49 -3.56
C THR A 51 -47.41 23.23 -4.26
N PHE A 52 -48.64 22.74 -4.08
CA PHE A 52 -49.80 23.38 -4.69
C PHE A 52 -49.98 24.81 -4.13
N GLY A 53 -50.22 25.79 -5.00
CA GLY A 53 -50.36 27.20 -4.63
C GLY A 53 -49.05 27.95 -4.33
N SER A 54 -47.99 27.28 -3.89
CA SER A 54 -46.70 27.91 -3.55
C SER A 54 -45.58 27.64 -4.58
N GLY A 55 -45.82 26.78 -5.57
CA GLY A 55 -44.89 26.51 -6.66
C GLY A 55 -43.90 25.38 -6.34
N LYS A 56 -42.71 25.44 -6.95
CA LYS A 56 -41.67 24.41 -6.81
C LYS A 56 -40.53 24.91 -5.93
N ILE A 57 -40.05 24.07 -5.02
CA ILE A 57 -38.87 24.29 -4.18
C ILE A 57 -37.80 23.30 -4.63
N SER A 58 -36.56 23.75 -4.76
CA SER A 58 -35.44 22.95 -5.26
C SER A 58 -34.22 23.02 -4.36
N GLY A 59 -33.51 21.91 -4.22
CA GLY A 59 -32.18 21.86 -3.62
C GLY A 59 -31.23 21.05 -4.50
N THR A 60 -29.96 21.45 -4.55
CA THR A 60 -28.93 20.77 -5.36
C THR A 60 -27.86 20.20 -4.45
N ALA A 61 -27.51 18.93 -4.66
CA ALA A 61 -26.40 18.26 -3.98
C ALA A 61 -25.47 17.65 -5.04
N CYS A 62 -24.16 17.82 -4.86
CA CYS A 62 -23.17 17.26 -5.78
C CYS A 62 -22.50 16.04 -5.17
N LEU A 63 -22.48 14.96 -5.95
CA LEU A 63 -21.85 13.69 -5.62
C LEU A 63 -20.49 13.66 -6.30
N THR A 64 -19.43 13.45 -5.53
CA THR A 64 -18.05 13.29 -6.02
C THR A 64 -17.55 11.90 -5.65
N VAL A 65 -16.98 11.17 -6.62
CA VAL A 65 -16.56 9.78 -6.41
C VAL A 65 -15.04 9.71 -6.32
N TYR A 66 -14.55 9.11 -5.22
CA TYR A 66 -13.13 8.89 -4.98
C TYR A 66 -12.78 7.43 -5.13
N VAL A 67 -11.55 7.17 -5.58
CA VAL A 67 -10.97 5.83 -5.66
C VAL A 67 -9.79 5.78 -4.71
N GLN A 68 -9.85 4.86 -3.74
CA GLN A 68 -8.78 4.67 -2.77
C GLN A 68 -7.48 4.22 -3.46
N PRO A 69 -6.30 4.61 -2.94
CA PRO A 69 -5.03 4.25 -3.55
C PRO A 69 -4.79 2.74 -3.56
N ILE A 70 -4.50 2.20 -4.74
CA ILE A 70 -3.89 0.88 -4.89
C ILE A 70 -2.40 1.10 -5.07
N VAL A 71 -1.61 0.58 -4.13
CA VAL A 71 -0.17 0.84 -4.06
C VAL A 71 0.62 -0.43 -4.31
N SER A 72 1.64 -0.33 -5.15
CA SER A 72 2.64 -1.37 -5.35
C SER A 72 4.03 -0.82 -5.04
N LEU A 73 4.81 -1.62 -4.31
CA LEU A 73 6.19 -1.31 -3.95
C LEU A 73 7.06 -2.45 -4.45
N HIS A 74 8.04 -2.12 -5.28
CA HIS A 74 8.97 -3.07 -5.87
C HIS A 74 10.40 -2.53 -5.78
N TYR A 75 11.37 -3.41 -5.66
CA TYR A 75 12.77 -3.03 -5.69
C TYR A 75 13.56 -3.95 -6.62
N LYS A 76 14.55 -3.38 -7.29
CA LYS A 76 15.47 -4.09 -8.16
C LYS A 76 16.90 -3.79 -7.74
N TYR A 77 17.60 -4.85 -7.37
CA TYR A 77 19.02 -4.79 -7.06
C TYR A 77 19.82 -5.06 -8.35
N SER A 78 20.75 -4.17 -8.66
CA SER A 78 21.84 -4.34 -9.62
C SER A 78 23.14 -4.14 -8.83
N GLU A 79 24.25 -4.80 -9.19
CA GLU A 79 25.43 -4.97 -8.32
C GLU A 79 25.76 -3.78 -7.39
N ASP A 80 25.82 -2.57 -7.96
CA ASP A 80 26.04 -1.33 -7.20
C ASP A 80 24.82 -0.39 -7.10
N HIS A 81 23.72 -0.67 -7.79
CA HIS A 81 22.56 0.22 -7.87
C HIS A 81 21.30 -0.45 -7.34
N LEU A 82 20.60 0.23 -6.45
CA LEU A 82 19.27 -0.18 -6.01
C LEU A 82 18.24 0.83 -6.52
N ASN A 83 17.27 0.32 -7.29
CA ASN A 83 16.12 1.12 -7.72
C ASN A 83 14.89 0.64 -6.95
N ILE A 84 14.21 1.56 -6.27
CA ILE A 84 12.97 1.27 -5.54
C ILE A 84 11.84 2.01 -6.24
N THR A 85 10.88 1.27 -6.78
CA THR A 85 9.73 1.79 -7.49
C THR A 85 8.51 1.71 -6.60
N CYS A 86 7.89 2.86 -6.33
CA CYS A 86 6.60 2.96 -5.66
C CYS A 86 5.57 3.51 -6.65
N SER A 87 4.51 2.75 -6.90
CA SER A 87 3.41 3.17 -7.77
C SER A 87 2.11 3.20 -6.99
N ALA A 88 1.38 4.32 -7.05
CA ALA A 88 0.11 4.50 -6.40
C ALA A 88 -0.94 4.97 -7.42
N THR A 89 -2.04 4.23 -7.55
CA THR A 89 -3.15 4.56 -8.45
C THR A 89 -4.38 4.94 -7.64
N ALA A 90 -4.88 6.17 -7.79
CA ALA A 90 -6.02 6.66 -7.03
C ALA A 90 -6.83 7.73 -7.80
N ARG A 91 -7.97 8.13 -7.24
CA ARG A 91 -8.71 9.33 -7.67
C ARG A 91 -9.17 10.13 -6.44
N PRO A 92 -8.80 11.40 -6.28
CA PRO A 92 -7.88 12.18 -7.13
C PRO A 92 -6.44 11.63 -7.09
N ALA A 93 -5.56 12.19 -7.92
CA ALA A 93 -4.16 11.78 -7.98
C ALA A 93 -3.49 11.81 -6.59
N PRO A 94 -2.80 10.73 -6.18
CA PRO A 94 -2.07 10.72 -4.92
C PRO A 94 -0.74 11.47 -5.04
N MET A 95 -0.11 11.79 -3.91
CA MET A 95 1.27 12.28 -3.86
C MET A 95 2.18 11.24 -3.22
N ILE A 96 3.38 11.06 -3.79
CA ILE A 96 4.39 10.13 -3.30
C ILE A 96 5.59 10.90 -2.77
N PHE A 97 6.02 10.55 -1.56
CA PHE A 97 7.22 11.06 -0.91
C PHE A 97 8.11 9.90 -0.47
N TRP A 98 9.42 10.13 -0.44
CA TRP A 98 10.39 9.16 0.05
C TRP A 98 10.92 9.60 1.40
N LYS A 99 10.74 8.75 2.41
CA LYS A 99 11.36 8.94 3.72
C LYS A 99 12.56 8.01 3.83
N VAL A 100 13.73 8.61 3.73
CA VAL A 100 15.04 7.96 3.66
C VAL A 100 15.97 8.52 4.74
N PRO A 101 16.90 7.71 5.27
CA PRO A 101 17.74 8.11 6.41
C PRO A 101 18.82 9.15 6.07
N ARG A 102 19.19 9.30 4.79
CA ARG A 102 20.24 10.23 4.32
C ARG A 102 19.69 11.16 3.22
N SER A 103 20.36 12.27 2.98
CA SER A 103 20.05 13.18 1.86
C SER A 103 20.90 12.85 0.63
N GLY A 104 20.50 13.34 -0.55
CA GLY A 104 21.28 13.21 -1.79
C GLY A 104 20.84 12.06 -2.72
N PHE A 105 19.64 11.54 -2.54
CA PHE A 105 19.05 10.57 -3.47
C PHE A 105 18.43 11.29 -4.67
N GLU A 106 18.61 10.70 -5.86
CA GLU A 106 17.90 11.11 -7.06
C GLU A 106 16.59 10.32 -7.14
N ASN A 107 15.47 11.00 -7.41
CA ASN A 107 14.20 10.35 -7.68
C ASN A 107 13.62 10.83 -9.02
N SER A 108 12.91 9.94 -9.68
CA SER A 108 12.19 10.23 -10.91
C SER A 108 10.72 9.89 -10.70
N THR A 109 9.83 10.84 -10.95
CA THR A 109 8.39 10.66 -10.76
C THR A 109 7.67 10.86 -12.07
N VAL A 110 6.81 9.89 -12.42
CA VAL A 110 6.00 9.89 -13.62
C VAL A 110 4.53 9.81 -13.22
N THR A 111 3.72 10.68 -13.81
CA THR A 111 2.26 10.71 -13.60
C THR A 111 1.57 10.29 -14.88
N GLN A 112 0.64 9.34 -14.77
CA GLN A 112 -0.15 8.82 -15.88
C GLN A 112 -1.63 8.87 -15.53
N SER A 113 -2.42 9.52 -16.37
CA SER A 113 -3.88 9.52 -16.27
C SER A 113 -4.45 8.35 -17.08
N HIS A 114 -5.47 7.70 -16.52
CA HIS A 114 -6.14 6.55 -17.14
C HIS A 114 -7.52 6.94 -17.67
N PRO A 115 -8.02 6.27 -18.72
CA PRO A 115 -9.35 6.51 -19.27
C PRO A 115 -10.48 6.21 -18.28
N ASN A 116 -10.22 5.36 -17.28
CA ASN A 116 -11.13 5.10 -16.17
C ASN A 116 -11.17 6.23 -15.13
N GLY A 117 -10.59 7.40 -15.39
CA GLY A 117 -10.61 8.57 -14.50
C GLY A 117 -9.65 8.50 -13.30
N THR A 118 -8.91 7.41 -13.12
CA THR A 118 -7.87 7.32 -12.08
C THR A 118 -6.54 7.88 -12.58
N THR A 119 -5.65 8.21 -11.64
CA THR A 119 -4.29 8.66 -11.94
C THR A 119 -3.29 7.78 -11.19
N SER A 120 -2.33 7.23 -11.94
CA SER A 120 -1.18 6.52 -11.39
C SER A 120 0.00 7.46 -11.26
N VAL A 121 0.57 7.55 -10.06
CA VAL A 121 1.84 8.23 -9.81
C VAL A 121 2.87 7.15 -9.51
N THR A 122 3.95 7.12 -10.27
CA THR A 122 5.06 6.18 -10.08
C THR A 122 6.33 6.94 -9.79
N SER A 123 6.89 6.76 -8.61
CA SER A 123 8.17 7.33 -8.21
C SER A 123 9.22 6.24 -8.13
N ILE A 124 10.40 6.49 -8.69
CA ILE A 124 11.55 5.60 -8.64
C ILE A 124 12.64 6.31 -7.85
N LEU A 125 13.07 5.72 -6.75
CA LEU A 125 14.22 6.14 -5.98
C LEU A 125 15.47 5.44 -6.50
N HIS A 126 16.44 6.22 -6.98
CA HIS A 126 17.71 5.73 -7.47
C HIS A 126 18.77 5.81 -6.36
N VAL A 127 19.28 4.65 -5.96
CA VAL A 127 20.31 4.52 -4.93
C VAL A 127 21.59 4.02 -5.59
N LYS A 128 22.64 4.85 -5.57
CA LYS A 128 23.96 4.56 -6.16
C LYS A 128 24.88 3.74 -5.25
N ASP A 129 24.63 3.74 -3.94
CA ASP A 129 25.40 2.95 -2.97
C ASP A 129 24.46 2.43 -1.87
N PRO A 130 23.79 1.30 -2.10
CA PRO A 130 22.83 0.74 -1.14
C PRO A 130 23.48 0.30 0.17
N LYS A 131 24.78 0.02 0.22
CA LYS A 131 25.44 -0.42 1.47
C LYS A 131 25.57 0.73 2.47
N ASN A 132 25.89 1.92 1.98
CA ASN A 132 26.12 3.10 2.81
C ASN A 132 24.93 4.06 2.86
N GLN A 133 24.14 4.16 1.78
CA GLN A 133 23.03 5.12 1.71
C GLN A 133 21.72 4.55 2.24
N VAL A 134 21.44 3.27 1.96
CA VAL A 134 20.23 2.61 2.42
C VAL A 134 20.47 2.07 3.83
N GLY A 135 19.61 2.51 4.76
CA GLY A 135 19.62 2.04 6.14
C GLY A 135 19.07 0.62 6.25
N LYS A 136 18.25 0.37 7.27
CA LYS A 136 17.52 -0.90 7.41
C LYS A 136 16.27 -0.96 6.53
N GLU A 137 15.67 0.19 6.28
CA GLU A 137 14.42 0.33 5.55
C GLU A 137 14.38 1.63 4.74
N VAL A 138 13.55 1.62 3.69
CA VAL A 138 13.12 2.79 2.93
C VAL A 138 11.60 2.83 2.98
N ILE A 139 11.04 4.03 3.16
CA ILE A 139 9.60 4.21 3.27
C ILE A 139 9.11 5.05 2.09
N CYS A 140 8.20 4.48 1.30
CA CYS A 140 7.37 5.21 0.37
C CYS A 140 6.14 5.73 1.11
N GLN A 141 5.98 7.03 1.18
CA GLN A 141 4.87 7.68 1.86
C GLN A 141 3.86 8.20 0.82
N VAL A 142 2.65 7.69 0.89
CA VAL A 142 1.56 8.04 -0.05
C VAL A 142 0.56 8.95 0.67
N LEU A 143 0.33 10.15 0.14
CA LEU A 143 -0.66 11.10 0.62
C LEU A 143 -1.85 11.13 -0.34
N HIS A 144 -3.05 10.84 0.18
CA HIS A 144 -4.31 10.88 -0.57
C HIS A 144 -5.43 11.45 0.30
N LEU A 145 -6.12 12.49 -0.20
CA LEU A 145 -7.23 13.16 0.48
C LEU A 145 -6.93 13.54 1.96
N GLY A 146 -5.70 14.01 2.22
CA GLY A 146 -5.26 14.41 3.56
C GLY A 146 -4.80 13.26 4.46
N THR A 147 -4.92 12.00 4.02
CA THR A 147 -4.45 10.82 4.74
C THR A 147 -3.07 10.40 4.23
N VAL A 148 -2.13 10.19 5.15
CA VAL A 148 -0.77 9.73 4.86
C VAL A 148 -0.61 8.27 5.25
N THR A 149 -0.13 7.44 4.33
CA THR A 149 0.12 6.00 4.54
C THR A 149 1.56 5.65 4.18
N ASP A 150 2.23 4.91 5.08
CA ASP A 150 3.63 4.53 4.93
C ASP A 150 3.75 3.08 4.43
N PHE A 151 4.43 2.89 3.29
CA PHE A 151 4.77 1.59 2.71
C PHE A 151 6.26 1.34 2.88
N LYS A 152 6.60 0.35 3.71
CA LYS A 152 7.97 0.07 4.12
C LYS A 152 8.58 -1.05 3.28
N GLN A 153 9.78 -0.81 2.76
CA GLN A 153 10.64 -1.84 2.19
C GLN A 153 11.84 -2.05 3.11
N THR A 154 11.97 -3.26 3.65
CA THR A 154 13.14 -3.66 4.42
C THR A 154 14.16 -4.34 3.52
N PHE A 155 15.44 -4.11 3.82
CA PHE A 155 16.56 -4.77 3.15
C PHE A 155 17.28 -5.59 4.21
N ASP A 156 17.09 -6.90 4.19
CA ASP A 156 17.84 -7.77 5.08
C ASP A 156 19.31 -7.72 4.65
N LYS A 157 20.15 -7.15 5.53
CA LYS A 157 21.58 -7.42 5.47
C LYS A 157 21.72 -8.89 5.79
N GLY A 158 21.82 -9.73 4.77
CA GLY A 158 22.18 -11.13 4.93
C GLY A 158 23.41 -11.18 5.82
N TYR A 159 23.23 -11.61 7.06
CA TYR A 159 24.31 -11.71 8.04
C TYR A 159 25.14 -12.90 7.58
N TRP A 160 26.12 -12.63 6.72
CA TRP A 160 27.14 -13.59 6.34
C TRP A 160 28.03 -13.73 7.57
N PHE A 161 27.60 -14.52 8.58
CA PHE A 161 28.59 -15.17 9.43
C PHE A 161 29.55 -15.80 8.44
N SER A 162 30.78 -15.31 8.40
CA SER A 162 31.73 -15.69 7.39
C SER A 162 31.75 -17.21 7.43
N VAL A 163 31.30 -17.87 6.36
CA VAL A 163 31.38 -19.32 6.24
C VAL A 163 32.82 -19.79 6.59
N PRO A 164 33.89 -19.02 6.24
CA PRO A 164 35.24 -19.30 6.74
C PRO A 164 35.40 -19.26 8.27
N LEU A 165 34.68 -18.39 8.97
CA LEU A 165 34.72 -18.22 10.43
C LEU A 165 33.93 -19.33 11.15
N LEU A 166 32.81 -19.78 10.57
CA LEU A 166 32.11 -20.98 11.05
C LEU A 166 32.96 -22.24 10.82
N LEU A 167 33.57 -22.37 9.64
CA LEU A 167 34.47 -23.49 9.34
C LEU A 167 35.71 -23.48 10.23
N SER A 168 36.27 -22.31 10.55
CA SER A 168 37.42 -22.21 11.45
C SER A 168 37.05 -22.63 12.87
N ILE A 169 35.89 -22.22 13.38
CA ILE A 169 35.39 -22.64 14.71
C ILE A 169 35.17 -24.16 14.73
N VAL A 170 34.51 -24.73 13.71
CA VAL A 170 34.27 -26.17 13.62
C VAL A 170 35.58 -26.96 13.57
N SER A 171 36.56 -26.50 12.79
CA SER A 171 37.90 -27.11 12.72
C SER A 171 38.60 -27.09 14.09
N LEU A 172 38.52 -25.98 14.81
CA LEU A 172 39.14 -25.82 16.13
C LEU A 172 38.53 -26.76 17.17
N VAL A 173 37.20 -26.94 17.14
CA VAL A 173 36.49 -27.89 18.00
C VAL A 173 36.91 -29.33 17.69
N ILE A 174 37.01 -29.72 16.41
CA ILE A 174 37.47 -31.06 16.01
C ILE A 174 38.89 -31.31 16.52
N LEU A 175 39.78 -30.32 16.41
CA LEU A 175 41.16 -30.43 16.88
C LEU A 175 41.23 -30.67 18.40
N LEU A 176 40.44 -29.93 19.18
CA LEU A 176 40.37 -30.09 20.64
C LEU A 176 39.84 -31.48 21.04
N VAL A 177 38.85 -32.02 20.32
CA VAL A 177 38.35 -33.37 20.55
C VAL A 177 39.42 -34.42 20.27
N LEU A 178 40.15 -34.30 19.15
CA LEU A 178 41.25 -35.21 18.81
C LEU A 178 42.37 -35.16 19.85
N ILE A 179 42.76 -33.98 20.32
CA ILE A 179 43.76 -33.82 21.40
C ILE A 179 43.27 -34.48 22.69
N SER A 180 42.00 -34.28 23.05
CA SER A 180 41.41 -34.89 24.25
C SER A 180 41.41 -36.41 24.17
N ILE A 181 41.09 -36.97 23.00
CA ILE A 181 41.18 -38.41 22.73
C ILE A 181 42.64 -38.87 22.87
N LEU A 182 43.59 -38.21 22.20
CA LEU A 182 45.02 -38.60 22.29
C LEU A 182 45.56 -38.56 23.72
N LEU A 183 45.18 -37.55 24.52
CA LEU A 183 45.55 -37.46 25.93
C LEU A 183 44.93 -38.58 26.76
N TYR A 184 43.67 -38.93 26.49
CA TYR A 184 43.00 -40.07 27.12
C TYR A 184 43.72 -41.40 26.82
N TRP A 185 44.02 -41.67 25.54
CA TRP A 185 44.74 -42.89 25.14
C TRP A 185 46.17 -42.94 25.68
N LYS A 186 46.87 -41.80 25.73
CA LYS A 186 48.21 -41.70 26.33
C LYS A 186 48.17 -42.01 27.83
N ARG A 187 47.14 -41.52 28.54
CA ARG A 187 46.96 -41.80 29.97
C ARG A 187 46.64 -43.28 30.21
N HIS A 188 45.73 -43.87 29.42
CA HIS A 188 45.41 -45.29 29.50
C HIS A 188 46.64 -46.17 29.25
N ARG A 189 47.41 -45.89 28.20
CA ARG A 189 48.63 -46.64 27.87
C ARG A 189 49.72 -46.51 28.95
N ASN A 190 49.74 -45.41 29.70
CA ASN A 190 50.64 -45.26 30.84
C ASN A 190 50.15 -46.04 32.08
N GLN A 191 48.84 -46.23 32.25
CA GLN A 191 48.28 -47.08 33.31
C GLN A 191 48.47 -48.58 33.03
N ASP A 192 48.47 -49.01 31.77
CA ASP A 192 48.79 -50.40 31.39
C ASP A 192 50.30 -50.74 31.48
N ARG A 193 51.15 -49.77 31.86
CA ARG A 193 52.62 -49.89 31.92
C ARG A 193 53.19 -49.89 33.34
N GLU A 194 52.35 -49.78 34.37
CA GLU A 194 52.76 -50.07 35.75
C GLU A 194 52.35 -51.53 36.09
N PRO A 195 53.28 -52.37 36.58
CA PRO A 195 53.01 -53.76 36.97
C PRO A 195 52.21 -53.88 38.27
#